data_AF-A0A9P7AJE3-F1
#
_entry.id   AF-A0A9P7AJE3-F1
#
_cell.length_a   1.000
_cell.length_b   1.000
_cell.length_c   1.000
_cell.angle_alpha   90.00
_cell.angle_beta   90.00
_cell.angle_gamma   90.00
#
_symmetry.space_group_name_H-M   'P 1'
#
loop_
_entity.id
_entity.type
_entity.pdbx_description
1 polymer ?
#
loop_
_entity_poly.entity_id
_entity_poly.type
_entity_poly.pdbx_seq_one_letter_code
_entity_poly.pdbx_strand_id
1 'polypeptide(L)'
;MEVNVGPYSVSLNGILSLLPPLQAEILTLMLDLIVTLCTESIGFVHGISLRSALASESRLRFNTNLRLLTAARGWHNPNGALLNGISVVLLIISYSSASVVIFLNQNVNYSETIASIAIAGIPLFILGVALLLQVMIALSAMRAIKILTWSSSPFDLTAALVHHTQLTPATFRCMRRVSDLDTYGGPAKPPETQPSAWHAHPSIRKVVIFLWVIVAACAGWAAFVVSVTWDQHLTLKTWSFFNNSYSIYMTYSLPSGSLKGWIQLFVNIAAVQGLLTLGLHCSELIVNVIRDERQWRCATRRQGLKVATNPLKPIFTHPLCLILFIAKPFLHWMFGLSFKITTSAYNESLHYFSVMMFTAQIWNLCIALFILACFFTVVALLRPHGPQPAAYGHLQTLANLVDEWSPVMWWGHKEDGIPYCHAGRVLACSR
;
A
#
# COMPACT_ATOMS: atom_id res chain seq x y z
N MET A 1 9.03 56.25 -4.06
CA MET A 1 9.69 56.01 -2.76
C MET A 1 10.27 54.62 -2.85
N GLU A 2 11.59 54.53 -3.08
CA GLU A 2 12.31 53.28 -3.29
C GLU A 2 12.21 52.40 -2.05
N VAL A 3 11.69 51.19 -2.21
CA VAL A 3 11.71 50.17 -1.17
C VAL A 3 12.95 49.33 -1.42
N ASN A 4 13.89 49.47 -0.48
CA ASN A 4 15.15 48.78 -0.42
C ASN A 4 14.90 47.27 -0.18
N VAL A 5 15.13 46.44 -1.20
CA VAL A 5 15.01 44.99 -1.11
C VAL A 5 16.33 44.43 -0.58
N GLY A 6 16.37 44.13 0.71
CA GLY A 6 17.50 43.39 1.30
C GLY A 6 17.61 41.97 0.72
N PRO A 7 18.81 41.38 0.64
CA PRO A 7 18.98 40.02 0.17
C PRO A 7 18.45 39.06 1.26
N TYR A 8 17.87 37.93 0.87
CA TYR A 8 17.29 36.87 1.72
C TYR A 8 15.82 37.03 2.16
N SER A 9 14.91 37.41 1.27
CA SER A 9 13.50 37.00 1.40
C SER A 9 13.08 36.17 0.19
N VAL A 10 13.27 34.85 0.29
CA VAL A 10 12.62 33.92 -0.62
C VAL A 10 11.14 33.87 -0.23
N SER A 11 10.38 34.87 -0.69
CA SER A 11 8.92 34.89 -0.67
C SER A 11 8.41 33.87 -1.70
N LEU A 12 8.36 32.59 -1.29
CA LEU A 12 7.71 31.51 -2.03
C LEU A 12 6.34 31.19 -1.42
N ASN A 13 5.63 32.22 -0.97
CA ASN A 13 4.30 32.10 -0.38
C ASN A 13 3.26 32.50 -1.43
N GLY A 14 2.82 31.53 -2.25
CA GLY A 14 1.59 31.67 -3.01
C GLY A 14 0.40 31.56 -2.06
N ILE A 15 0.00 32.68 -1.44
CA ILE A 15 -1.20 32.75 -0.60
C ILE A 15 -2.41 32.87 -1.52
N LEU A 16 -3.10 31.76 -1.78
CA LEU A 16 -4.39 31.76 -2.47
C LEU A 16 -5.51 31.86 -1.41
N SER A 17 -6.30 32.93 -1.44
CA SER A 17 -7.26 33.28 -0.40
C SER A 17 -8.58 32.49 -0.43
N LEU A 18 -9.08 32.15 0.77
CA LEU A 18 -10.48 31.88 1.19
C LEU A 18 -11.25 30.73 0.52
N LEU A 19 -10.90 29.49 0.87
CA LEU A 19 -11.83 28.37 0.79
C LEU A 19 -12.39 28.06 2.19
N PRO A 20 -13.71 27.83 2.38
CA PRO A 20 -14.25 27.29 3.64
C PRO A 20 -13.54 26.00 4.10
N PRO A 21 -13.53 25.70 5.41
CA PRO A 21 -12.75 24.61 5.98
C PRO A 21 -13.01 23.25 5.31
N LEU A 22 -14.27 22.98 4.96
CA LEU A 22 -14.65 21.75 4.24
C LEU A 22 -13.94 21.61 2.88
N GLN A 23 -13.76 22.70 2.15
CA GLN A 23 -13.09 22.68 0.85
C GLN A 23 -11.59 22.41 0.99
N ALA A 24 -10.96 22.87 2.07
CA ALA A 24 -9.57 22.52 2.39
C ALA A 24 -9.43 21.00 2.59
N GLU A 25 -10.35 20.42 3.36
CA GLU A 25 -10.36 18.98 3.62
C GLU A 25 -10.60 18.18 2.33
N ILE A 26 -11.53 18.61 1.47
CA ILE A 26 -11.73 18.00 0.15
C ILE A 26 -10.46 18.09 -0.69
N LEU A 27 -9.76 19.23 -0.67
CA LEU A 27 -8.52 19.40 -1.44
C LEU A 27 -7.40 18.50 -0.92
N THR A 28 -7.26 18.32 0.41
CA THR A 28 -6.30 17.37 0.99
C THR A 28 -6.61 15.93 0.58
N LEU A 29 -7.88 15.52 0.65
CA LEU A 29 -8.31 14.18 0.22
C LEU A 29 -8.04 13.96 -1.29
N MET A 30 -8.31 14.96 -2.12
CA MET A 30 -8.02 14.90 -3.56
C MET A 30 -6.51 14.80 -3.83
N LEU A 31 -5.69 15.52 -3.07
CA LEU A 31 -4.24 15.43 -3.16
C LEU A 31 -3.75 14.02 -2.78
N ASP A 32 -4.23 13.46 -1.67
CA ASP A 32 -3.89 12.09 -1.26
C ASP A 32 -4.36 11.04 -2.28
N LEU A 33 -5.49 11.26 -2.93
CA LEU A 33 -5.96 10.41 -4.04
C LEU A 33 -5.03 10.47 -5.25
N ILE A 34 -4.59 11.67 -5.66
CA ILE A 34 -3.63 11.86 -6.76
C ILE A 34 -2.30 11.19 -6.42
N VAL A 35 -1.76 11.42 -5.22
CA VAL A 35 -0.52 10.79 -4.75
C VAL A 35 -0.66 9.27 -4.75
N THR A 36 -1.80 8.74 -4.31
CA THR A 36 -2.07 7.29 -4.38
C THR A 36 -2.10 6.78 -5.82
N LEU A 37 -2.80 7.46 -6.73
CA LEU A 37 -2.85 7.05 -8.14
C LEU A 37 -1.45 7.01 -8.78
N CYS A 38 -0.63 8.05 -8.54
CA CYS A 38 0.74 8.11 -9.03
C CYS A 38 1.61 6.99 -8.44
N THR A 39 1.62 6.84 -7.12
CA THR A 39 2.46 5.87 -6.42
C THR A 39 2.04 4.42 -6.71
N GLU A 40 0.75 4.14 -6.90
CA GLU A 40 0.27 2.81 -7.33
C GLU A 40 0.67 2.51 -8.77
N SER A 41 0.59 3.49 -9.68
CA SER A 41 1.00 3.32 -11.07
C SER A 41 2.51 3.04 -11.17
N ILE A 42 3.32 3.80 -10.43
CA ILE A 42 4.77 3.60 -10.35
C ILE A 42 5.10 2.25 -9.71
N GLY A 43 4.42 1.92 -8.60
CA GLY A 43 4.58 0.66 -7.89
C GLY A 43 4.19 -0.56 -8.72
N PHE A 44 3.20 -0.43 -9.59
CA PHE A 44 2.81 -1.48 -10.54
C PHE A 44 3.93 -1.77 -11.55
N VAL A 45 4.47 -0.73 -12.17
CA VAL A 45 5.58 -0.86 -13.13
C VAL A 45 6.82 -1.46 -12.46
N HIS A 46 7.21 -0.92 -11.31
CA HIS A 46 8.33 -1.43 -10.51
C HIS A 46 8.11 -2.87 -10.04
N GLY A 47 6.86 -3.22 -9.68
CA GLY A 47 6.50 -4.57 -9.26
C GLY A 47 6.65 -5.61 -10.38
N ILE A 48 6.33 -5.24 -11.62
CA ILE A 48 6.52 -6.11 -12.79
C ILE A 48 8.01 -6.28 -13.12
N SER A 49 8.79 -5.20 -13.08
CA SER A 49 10.24 -5.29 -13.31
C SER A 49 10.92 -6.14 -12.24
N LEU A 50 10.59 -5.95 -10.96
CA LEU A 50 11.13 -6.73 -9.85
C LEU A 50 10.76 -8.21 -9.96
N ARG A 51 9.52 -8.51 -10.36
CA ARG A 51 9.09 -9.90 -10.57
C ARG A 51 9.87 -10.57 -11.69
N SER A 52 10.07 -9.87 -12.81
CA SER A 52 10.89 -10.34 -13.92
C SER A 52 12.36 -10.53 -13.51
N ALA A 53 12.88 -9.66 -12.63
CA ALA A 53 14.21 -9.80 -12.03
C ALA A 53 14.35 -11.11 -11.26
N LEU A 54 13.44 -11.32 -10.32
CA LEU A 54 13.45 -12.50 -9.45
C LEU A 54 13.24 -13.79 -10.26
N ALA A 55 12.45 -13.73 -11.33
CA ALA A 55 12.29 -14.83 -12.28
C ALA A 55 13.61 -15.18 -12.97
N SER A 56 14.32 -14.18 -13.52
CA SER A 56 15.61 -14.39 -14.18
C SER A 56 16.68 -14.96 -13.24
N GLU A 57 16.55 -14.73 -11.93
CA GLU A 57 17.42 -15.27 -10.90
C GLU A 57 16.97 -16.61 -10.32
N SER A 58 15.87 -17.20 -10.82
CA SER A 58 15.24 -18.42 -10.27
C SER A 58 14.82 -18.32 -8.78
N ARG A 59 14.65 -17.09 -8.27
CA ARG A 59 14.27 -16.82 -6.87
C ARG A 59 12.78 -16.54 -6.68
N LEU A 60 12.04 -16.44 -7.78
CA LEU A 60 10.61 -16.18 -7.76
C LEU A 60 9.82 -17.45 -7.39
N ARG A 61 9.38 -17.56 -6.14
CA ARG A 61 8.54 -18.68 -5.67
C ARG A 61 7.04 -18.41 -5.81
N PHE A 62 6.64 -17.17 -5.50
CA PHE A 62 5.26 -16.72 -5.58
C PHE A 62 5.13 -15.62 -6.63
N ASN A 63 4.00 -15.59 -7.34
CA ASN A 63 3.64 -14.52 -8.28
C ASN A 63 3.63 -13.16 -7.58
N THR A 64 3.10 -13.12 -6.36
CA THR A 64 3.03 -11.93 -5.54
C THR A 64 4.06 -12.00 -4.42
N ASN A 65 4.98 -11.03 -4.38
CA ASN A 65 5.92 -10.83 -3.29
C ASN A 65 5.76 -9.44 -2.70
N LEU A 66 6.27 -9.24 -1.47
CA LEU A 66 6.22 -7.94 -0.83
C LEU A 66 7.26 -7.02 -1.48
N ARG A 67 6.81 -6.25 -2.48
CA ARG A 67 7.67 -5.43 -3.36
C ARG A 67 8.71 -4.60 -2.61
N LEU A 68 8.35 -4.10 -1.44
CA LEU A 68 9.17 -3.22 -0.61
C LEU A 68 10.27 -3.95 0.17
N LEU A 69 10.14 -5.27 0.39
CA LEU A 69 11.10 -6.06 1.20
C LEU A 69 11.79 -7.17 0.40
N THR A 70 11.39 -7.40 -0.85
CA THR A 70 12.07 -8.35 -1.74
C THR A 70 13.00 -7.63 -2.71
N ALA A 71 14.19 -8.18 -2.94
CA ALA A 71 15.20 -7.60 -3.81
C ALA A 71 15.88 -8.65 -4.68
N ALA A 72 16.19 -8.25 -5.91
CA ALA A 72 17.10 -8.95 -6.81
C ALA A 72 18.53 -8.95 -6.25
N ARG A 73 19.40 -9.82 -6.78
CA ARG A 73 20.81 -9.92 -6.39
C ARG A 73 21.56 -8.67 -6.84
N GLY A 74 22.49 -8.25 -5.99
CA GLY A 74 23.29 -7.05 -6.20
C GLY A 74 22.68 -5.83 -5.52
N TRP A 75 23.45 -5.20 -4.63
CA TRP A 75 23.01 -4.04 -3.85
C TRP A 75 22.66 -2.84 -4.75
N HIS A 76 23.44 -2.61 -5.80
CA HIS A 76 23.30 -1.49 -6.75
C HIS A 76 22.36 -1.76 -7.93
N ASN A 77 21.79 -2.96 -8.03
CA ASN A 77 20.83 -3.26 -9.10
C ASN A 77 19.59 -2.34 -8.95
N PRO A 78 19.03 -1.79 -10.04
CA PRO A 78 17.72 -1.13 -10.05
C PRO A 78 16.61 -1.85 -9.29
N ASN A 79 16.63 -3.19 -9.29
CA ASN A 79 15.68 -4.04 -8.56
C ASN A 79 16.27 -4.59 -7.25
N GLY A 80 17.42 -4.07 -6.82
CA GLY A 80 18.17 -4.47 -5.62
C GLY A 80 17.67 -3.80 -4.34
N ALA A 81 18.28 -4.18 -3.22
CA ALA A 81 17.82 -3.78 -1.89
C ALA A 81 17.93 -2.26 -1.65
N LEU A 82 18.98 -1.61 -2.16
CA LEU A 82 19.17 -0.17 -1.98
C LEU A 82 18.10 0.64 -2.69
N LEU A 83 17.85 0.39 -3.96
CA LEU A 83 16.87 1.17 -4.73
C LEU A 83 15.43 0.86 -4.32
N ASN A 84 15.14 -0.36 -3.86
CA ASN A 84 13.87 -0.67 -3.20
C ASN A 84 13.72 0.08 -1.87
N GLY A 85 14.78 0.15 -1.06
CA GLY A 85 14.80 0.93 0.17
C GLY A 85 14.63 2.43 -0.06
N ILE A 86 15.31 3.00 -1.07
CA ILE A 86 15.13 4.40 -1.47
C ILE A 86 13.68 4.63 -1.96
N SER A 87 13.12 3.72 -2.76
CA SER A 87 11.73 3.80 -3.21
C SER A 87 10.73 3.82 -2.04
N VAL A 88 10.98 3.02 -0.99
CA VAL A 88 10.21 3.05 0.28
C VAL A 88 10.32 4.42 0.95
N VAL A 89 11.52 4.95 1.11
CA VAL A 89 11.73 6.25 1.75
C VAL A 89 11.03 7.37 0.96
N LEU A 90 11.15 7.36 -0.37
CA LEU A 90 10.48 8.32 -1.24
C LEU A 90 8.96 8.20 -1.13
N LEU A 91 8.42 6.99 -0.97
CA LEU A 91 6.98 6.75 -0.79
C LEU A 91 6.47 7.38 0.52
N ILE A 92 7.21 7.21 1.61
CA ILE A 92 6.91 7.83 2.90
C ILE A 92 6.99 9.36 2.77
N ILE A 93 8.02 9.88 2.11
CA ILE A 93 8.20 11.32 1.87
C ILE A 93 7.03 11.87 1.04
N SER A 94 6.57 11.19 -0.01
CA SER A 94 5.43 11.64 -0.82
C SER A 94 4.18 11.83 0.02
N TYR A 95 3.79 10.83 0.82
CA TYR A 95 2.61 10.94 1.68
C TYR A 95 2.81 11.92 2.84
N SER A 96 4.02 12.05 3.38
CA SER A 96 4.31 13.02 4.44
C SER A 96 4.25 14.45 3.91
N SER A 97 4.79 14.69 2.72
CA SER A 97 4.68 15.97 2.03
C SER A 97 3.23 16.31 1.74
N ALA A 98 2.44 15.38 1.20
CA ALA A 98 1.03 15.60 0.90
C ALA A 98 0.24 16.09 2.13
N SER A 99 0.47 15.49 3.30
CA SER A 99 -0.19 15.89 4.55
C SER A 99 0.25 17.25 5.11
N VAL A 100 1.36 17.83 4.61
CA VAL A 100 1.90 19.13 5.06
C VAL A 100 1.75 20.23 3.99
N VAL A 101 1.33 19.89 2.77
CA VAL A 101 1.14 20.87 1.67
C VAL A 101 0.10 21.93 2.04
N ILE A 102 -0.98 21.57 2.73
CA ILE A 102 -2.07 22.48 3.07
C ILE A 102 -1.98 22.79 4.56
N PHE A 103 -1.81 24.06 4.91
CA PHE A 103 -1.79 24.51 6.30
C PHE A 103 -2.66 25.75 6.51
N LEU A 104 -3.07 25.99 7.75
CA LEU A 104 -3.86 27.15 8.12
C LEU A 104 -2.91 28.28 8.53
N ASN A 105 -3.00 29.38 7.80
CA ASN A 105 -2.34 30.62 8.15
C ASN A 105 -3.27 31.45 9.05
N GLN A 106 -2.90 31.55 10.32
CA GLN A 106 -3.57 32.41 11.30
C GLN A 106 -2.86 33.76 11.30
N ASN A 107 -3.45 34.74 10.61
CA ASN A 107 -2.95 36.10 10.68
C ASN A 107 -3.55 36.78 11.91
N VAL A 108 -2.75 36.97 12.96
CA VAL A 108 -3.20 37.59 14.20
C VAL A 108 -3.09 39.11 14.04
N ASN A 109 -4.03 39.71 13.31
CA ASN A 109 -4.27 41.15 13.40
C ASN A 109 -5.38 41.40 14.42
N TYR A 110 -5.13 42.37 15.31
CA TYR A 110 -5.79 42.63 16.60
C TYR A 110 -7.33 42.79 16.63
N SER A 111 -8.06 42.58 15.53
CA SER A 111 -9.53 42.72 15.51
C SER A 111 -10.30 41.54 14.91
N GLU A 112 -9.74 40.74 13.99
CA GLU A 112 -10.43 39.57 13.42
C GLU A 112 -9.47 38.46 13.00
N THR A 113 -9.65 37.26 13.55
CA THR A 113 -8.90 36.05 13.13
C THR A 113 -9.46 35.53 11.80
N ILE A 114 -8.95 36.05 10.68
CA ILE A 114 -9.26 35.46 9.37
C ILE A 114 -8.34 34.25 9.17
N ALA A 115 -8.92 33.05 9.31
CA ALA A 115 -8.23 31.82 8.93
C ALA A 115 -8.15 31.75 7.40
N SER A 116 -6.93 31.82 6.87
CA SER A 116 -6.65 31.62 5.45
C SER A 116 -5.97 30.28 5.24
N ILE A 117 -6.27 29.62 4.13
CA ILE A 117 -5.56 28.41 3.72
C ILE A 117 -4.32 28.85 2.95
N ALA A 118 -3.17 28.30 3.30
CA ALA A 118 -1.92 28.52 2.60
C ALA A 118 -1.40 27.19 2.03
N ILE A 119 -0.81 27.26 0.85
CA ILE A 119 -0.15 26.14 0.20
C ILE A 119 1.35 26.26 0.45
N ALA A 120 1.93 25.28 1.11
CA ALA A 120 3.35 25.23 1.41
C ALA A 120 4.16 24.84 0.17
N GLY A 121 4.93 25.79 -0.36
CA GLY A 121 5.77 25.56 -1.54
C GLY A 121 6.83 24.47 -1.32
N ILE A 122 7.46 24.41 -0.15
CA ILE A 122 8.52 23.44 0.16
C ILE A 122 7.99 21.98 0.15
N PRO A 123 6.94 21.61 0.90
CA PRO A 123 6.33 20.29 0.80
C PRO A 123 5.86 19.93 -0.61
N LEU A 124 5.28 20.87 -1.35
CA LEU A 124 4.84 20.62 -2.72
C LEU A 124 6.03 20.32 -3.65
N PHE A 125 7.13 21.06 -3.51
CA PHE A 125 8.36 20.80 -4.24
C PHE A 125 8.96 19.43 -3.88
N ILE A 126 9.06 19.10 -2.58
CA ILE A 126 9.56 17.80 -2.12
C ILE A 126 8.69 16.67 -2.65
N LEU A 127 7.36 16.83 -2.66
CA LEU A 127 6.43 15.86 -3.25
C LEU A 127 6.75 15.61 -4.73
N GLY A 128 6.91 16.68 -5.52
CA GLY A 128 7.26 16.58 -6.94
C GLY A 128 8.58 15.86 -7.19
N VAL A 129 9.63 16.20 -6.42
CA VAL A 129 10.94 15.54 -6.50
C VAL A 129 10.84 14.07 -6.11
N ALA A 130 10.11 13.75 -5.03
CA ALA A 130 9.95 12.37 -4.58
C ALA A 130 9.27 11.49 -5.62
N LEU A 131 8.16 11.97 -6.21
CA LEU A 131 7.45 11.25 -7.27
C LEU A 131 8.32 11.09 -8.53
N LEU A 132 9.05 12.14 -8.94
CA LEU A 132 9.95 12.06 -10.09
C LEU A 132 11.05 11.01 -9.87
N LEU A 133 11.68 10.99 -8.69
CA LEU A 133 12.70 10.00 -8.36
C LEU A 133 12.13 8.57 -8.35
N GLN A 134 10.91 8.37 -7.84
CA GLN A 134 10.25 7.06 -7.92
C GLN A 134 10.00 6.61 -9.37
N VAL A 135 9.56 7.52 -10.24
CA VAL A 135 9.42 7.24 -11.68
C VAL A 135 10.76 6.85 -12.29
N MET A 136 11.83 7.59 -11.99
CA MET A 136 13.17 7.28 -12.48
C MET A 136 13.65 5.90 -12.03
N ILE A 137 13.41 5.53 -10.77
CA ILE A 137 13.74 4.19 -10.25
C ILE A 137 12.96 3.13 -11.03
N ALA A 138 11.64 3.27 -11.17
CA ALA A 138 10.80 2.30 -11.87
C ALA A 138 11.18 2.15 -13.36
N LEU A 139 11.49 3.25 -14.05
CA LEU A 139 11.97 3.22 -15.43
C LEU A 139 13.36 2.58 -15.54
N SER A 140 14.26 2.86 -14.61
CA SER A 140 15.58 2.20 -14.58
C SER A 140 15.44 0.70 -14.36
N ALA A 141 14.54 0.29 -13.47
CA ALA A 141 14.26 -1.10 -13.15
C ALA A 141 13.65 -1.85 -14.33
N MET A 142 12.75 -1.20 -15.07
CA MET A 142 12.20 -1.69 -16.34
C MET A 142 13.27 -1.86 -17.41
N ARG A 143 14.17 -0.88 -17.58
CA ARG A 143 15.23 -0.93 -18.60
C ARG A 143 16.29 -1.98 -18.32
N ALA A 144 16.56 -2.26 -17.05
CA ALA A 144 17.62 -3.19 -16.66
C ALA A 144 17.29 -4.66 -16.95
N ILE A 145 16.02 -5.01 -17.19
CA ILE A 145 15.56 -6.41 -17.20
C ILE A 145 14.58 -6.65 -18.33
N LYS A 146 14.73 -7.78 -19.02
CA LYS A 146 13.75 -8.24 -20.00
C LYS A 146 12.47 -8.66 -19.28
N ILE A 147 11.40 -7.89 -19.50
CA ILE A 147 10.09 -8.19 -18.92
C ILE A 147 9.54 -9.46 -19.56
N LEU A 148 9.23 -10.46 -18.72
CA LEU A 148 8.73 -11.75 -19.17
C LEU A 148 7.26 -11.65 -19.60
N THR A 149 6.45 -10.96 -18.79
CA THR A 149 5.05 -10.67 -19.08
C THR A 149 4.62 -9.40 -18.35
N TRP A 150 3.71 -8.63 -18.97
CA TRP A 150 3.04 -7.49 -18.34
C TRP A 150 1.78 -7.90 -17.57
N SER A 151 1.38 -9.16 -17.68
CA SER A 151 0.20 -9.68 -17.01
C SER A 151 0.43 -9.81 -15.50
N SER A 152 -0.56 -9.41 -14.72
CA SER A 152 -0.58 -9.64 -13.27
C SER A 152 -1.01 -11.07 -12.91
N SER A 153 -1.49 -11.85 -13.89
CA SER A 153 -1.96 -13.22 -13.74
C SER A 153 -0.82 -14.17 -13.34
N PRO A 154 -1.00 -14.98 -12.29
CA PRO A 154 -0.01 -16.00 -11.93
C PRO A 154 0.13 -17.07 -13.01
N PHE A 155 -0.90 -17.28 -13.83
CA PHE A 155 -0.90 -18.31 -14.89
C PHE A 155 -0.03 -17.89 -16.07
N ASP A 156 -0.19 -16.67 -16.55
CA ASP A 156 0.55 -16.15 -17.69
C ASP A 156 2.05 -16.11 -17.36
N LEU A 157 2.38 -15.78 -16.12
CA LEU A 157 3.74 -15.82 -15.62
C LEU A 157 4.27 -17.25 -15.50
N THR A 158 3.50 -18.16 -14.92
CA THR A 158 3.92 -19.57 -14.78
C THR A 158 4.10 -20.22 -16.15
N ALA A 159 3.19 -19.99 -17.08
CA ALA A 159 3.28 -20.44 -18.47
C ALA A 159 4.54 -19.92 -19.15
N ALA A 160 4.84 -18.63 -18.99
CA ALA A 160 6.05 -18.04 -19.55
C ALA A 160 7.33 -18.65 -18.93
N LEU A 161 7.35 -18.90 -17.62
CA LEU A 161 8.48 -19.54 -16.94
C LEU A 161 8.70 -20.99 -17.39
N VAL A 162 7.63 -21.76 -17.55
CA VAL A 162 7.68 -23.13 -18.05
C VAL A 162 8.16 -23.15 -19.51
N HIS A 163 7.61 -22.27 -20.36
CA HIS A 163 8.02 -22.16 -21.76
C HIS A 163 9.50 -21.76 -21.92
N HIS A 164 10.00 -20.88 -21.05
CA HIS A 164 11.41 -20.50 -21.02
C HIS A 164 12.30 -21.49 -20.25
N THR A 165 11.81 -22.68 -19.88
CA THR A 165 12.54 -23.72 -19.14
C THR A 165 13.13 -23.27 -17.79
N GLN A 166 12.64 -22.16 -17.25
CA GLN A 166 13.06 -21.64 -15.94
C GLN A 166 12.33 -22.34 -14.78
N LEU A 167 11.24 -23.04 -15.09
CA LEU A 167 10.44 -23.80 -14.14
C LEU A 167 10.09 -25.15 -14.75
N THR A 168 10.62 -26.23 -14.17
CA THR A 168 10.29 -27.60 -14.59
C THR A 168 9.17 -28.15 -13.70
N PRO A 169 8.04 -28.60 -14.26
CA PRO A 169 7.03 -29.32 -13.51
C PRO A 169 7.64 -30.53 -12.79
N ALA A 170 7.38 -30.68 -11.50
CA ALA A 170 7.82 -31.83 -10.74
C ALA A 170 6.87 -33.00 -11.02
N THR A 171 7.36 -34.03 -11.70
CA THR A 171 6.62 -35.27 -11.95
C THR A 171 6.17 -35.88 -10.60
N PHE A 172 4.93 -36.39 -10.56
CA PHE A 172 4.32 -37.03 -9.37
C PHE A 172 3.97 -36.13 -8.17
N ARG A 173 4.12 -34.80 -8.27
CA ARG A 173 3.61 -33.84 -7.25
C ARG A 173 2.25 -33.23 -7.59
N CYS A 174 1.48 -33.86 -8.47
CA CYS A 174 0.14 -33.41 -8.81
C CYS A 174 -0.80 -33.47 -7.60
N MET A 175 -1.85 -32.64 -7.63
CA MET A 175 -2.90 -32.57 -6.59
C MET A 175 -2.46 -32.10 -5.20
N ARG A 176 -1.20 -31.72 -5.01
CA ARG A 176 -0.70 -31.20 -3.73
C ARG A 176 -0.86 -29.69 -3.61
N ARG A 177 -1.27 -29.26 -2.41
CA ARG A 177 -1.37 -27.85 -2.03
C ARG A 177 0.00 -27.28 -1.66
N VAL A 178 0.10 -25.95 -1.64
CA VAL A 178 1.32 -25.22 -1.24
C VAL A 178 1.87 -25.61 0.13
N SER A 179 1.01 -25.97 1.07
CA SER A 179 1.44 -26.29 2.44
C SER A 179 2.14 -27.65 2.57
N ASP A 180 2.07 -28.52 1.54
CA ASP A 180 2.62 -29.88 1.59
C ASP A 180 3.89 -30.02 0.72
N LEU A 181 4.65 -28.94 0.53
CA LEU A 181 5.84 -28.90 -0.33
C LEU A 181 6.97 -29.83 0.13
N ASP A 182 7.08 -30.05 1.45
CA ASP A 182 8.15 -30.81 2.08
C ASP A 182 7.80 -32.29 2.30
N THR A 183 6.53 -32.66 2.13
CA THR A 183 6.09 -34.05 2.28
C THR A 183 6.59 -34.84 1.06
N TYR A 184 7.26 -35.97 1.24
CA TYR A 184 7.55 -36.87 0.12
C TYR A 184 6.32 -37.73 -0.22
N GLY A 185 6.14 -38.08 -1.50
CA GLY A 185 5.12 -39.04 -1.93
C GLY A 185 4.36 -38.61 -3.20
N GLY A 186 3.49 -39.51 -3.66
CA GLY A 186 2.71 -39.34 -4.89
C GLY A 186 1.50 -38.41 -4.77
N PRO A 187 0.59 -38.48 -5.75
CA PRO A 187 -0.65 -37.70 -5.81
C PRO A 187 -1.46 -37.89 -4.52
N ALA A 188 -1.98 -36.80 -3.96
CA ALA A 188 -2.86 -36.84 -2.78
C ALA A 188 -4.20 -36.21 -3.10
N LYS A 189 -5.30 -36.83 -2.65
CA LYS A 189 -6.64 -36.24 -2.82
C LYS A 189 -6.72 -34.94 -2.01
N PRO A 190 -7.09 -33.80 -2.61
CA PRO A 190 -7.20 -32.55 -1.89
C PRO A 190 -8.30 -32.65 -0.82
N PRO A 191 -8.07 -32.10 0.40
CA PRO A 191 -9.11 -32.05 1.42
C PRO A 191 -10.24 -31.12 1.00
N GLU A 192 -11.46 -31.35 1.51
CA GLU A 192 -12.62 -30.50 1.20
C GLU A 192 -12.43 -29.04 1.62
N THR A 193 -11.77 -28.84 2.77
CA THR A 193 -11.37 -27.53 3.27
C THR A 193 -9.87 -27.33 3.11
N GLN A 194 -9.49 -26.29 2.39
CA GLN A 194 -8.10 -25.97 2.11
C GLN A 194 -7.50 -25.07 3.20
N PRO A 195 -6.16 -25.06 3.39
CA PRO A 195 -5.52 -24.15 4.33
C PRO A 195 -5.78 -22.70 3.93
N SER A 196 -5.89 -21.82 4.93
CA SER A 196 -6.06 -20.39 4.68
C SER A 196 -4.74 -19.73 4.21
N ALA A 197 -4.85 -18.53 3.63
CA ALA A 197 -3.71 -17.76 3.15
C ALA A 197 -2.70 -17.48 4.29
N TRP A 198 -3.21 -17.30 5.51
CA TRP A 198 -2.41 -17.19 6.74
C TRP A 198 -1.43 -18.35 6.94
N HIS A 199 -1.85 -19.58 6.67
CA HIS A 199 -1.03 -20.78 6.83
C HIS A 199 -0.16 -21.04 5.60
N ALA A 200 -0.64 -20.69 4.41
CA ALA A 200 0.06 -20.96 3.15
C ALA A 200 1.20 -19.97 2.86
N HIS A 201 1.12 -18.73 3.37
CA HIS A 201 2.07 -17.68 3.04
C HIS A 201 2.60 -16.94 4.29
N PRO A 202 3.84 -17.22 4.76
CA PRO A 202 4.33 -16.70 6.04
C PRO A 202 4.41 -15.18 6.11
N SER A 203 4.59 -14.50 4.97
CA SER A 203 4.60 -13.04 4.94
C SER A 203 3.21 -12.43 5.20
N ILE A 204 2.10 -13.13 4.89
CA ILE A 204 0.75 -12.62 5.19
C ILE A 204 0.58 -12.48 6.71
N ARG A 205 1.03 -13.48 7.47
CA ARG A 205 1.05 -13.42 8.94
C ARG A 205 1.82 -12.21 9.45
N LYS A 206 3.01 -11.94 8.89
CA LYS A 206 3.81 -10.75 9.25
C LYS A 206 3.06 -9.46 8.98
N VAL A 207 2.40 -9.33 7.82
CA VAL A 207 1.63 -8.13 7.46
C VAL A 207 0.44 -7.93 8.39
N VAL A 208 -0.32 -8.97 8.70
CA VAL A 208 -1.47 -8.84 9.62
C VAL A 208 -1.01 -8.46 11.03
N ILE A 209 0.05 -9.09 11.55
CA ILE A 209 0.62 -8.70 12.85
C ILE A 209 1.06 -7.24 12.82
N PHE A 210 1.70 -6.80 11.73
CA PHE A 210 2.12 -5.41 11.57
C PHE A 210 0.94 -4.43 11.56
N LEU A 211 -0.18 -4.77 10.90
CA LEU A 211 -1.41 -3.96 10.96
C LEU A 211 -1.93 -3.81 12.40
N TRP A 212 -1.95 -4.89 13.18
CA TRP A 212 -2.36 -4.83 14.59
C TRP A 212 -1.41 -4.01 15.45
N VAL A 213 -0.10 -4.07 15.19
CA VAL A 213 0.89 -3.20 15.86
C VAL A 213 0.63 -1.73 15.55
N ILE A 214 0.29 -1.38 14.30
CA ILE A 214 -0.07 0.00 13.93
C ILE A 214 -1.33 0.45 14.67
N VAL A 215 -2.35 -0.40 14.80
CA VAL A 215 -3.57 -0.09 15.58
C VAL A 215 -3.22 0.18 17.04
N ALA A 216 -2.42 -0.69 17.67
CA ALA A 216 -1.99 -0.51 19.05
C ALA A 216 -1.14 0.77 19.24
N ALA A 217 -0.25 1.07 18.29
CA ALA A 217 0.54 2.30 18.31
C ALA A 217 -0.34 3.55 18.18
N CYS A 218 -1.36 3.51 17.31
CA CYS A 218 -2.31 4.61 17.14
C CYS A 218 -3.17 4.83 18.40
N ALA A 219 -3.64 3.75 19.04
CA ALA A 219 -4.36 3.82 20.31
C ALA A 219 -3.46 4.37 21.44
N GLY A 220 -2.21 3.91 21.51
CA GLY A 220 -1.21 4.43 22.45
C GLY A 220 -0.93 5.90 22.26
N TRP A 221 -0.84 6.37 21.01
CA TRP A 221 -0.71 7.80 20.69
C TRP A 221 -1.92 8.60 21.16
N ALA A 222 -3.15 8.13 20.89
CA ALA A 222 -4.37 8.80 21.36
C ALA A 222 -4.42 8.89 22.90
N ALA A 223 -4.11 7.79 23.59
CA ALA A 223 -4.09 7.73 25.04
C ALA A 223 -3.02 8.66 25.64
N PHE A 224 -1.85 8.75 25.00
CA PHE A 224 -0.79 9.68 25.40
C PHE A 224 -1.24 11.15 25.29
N VAL A 225 -1.92 11.53 24.21
CA VAL A 225 -2.45 12.90 24.06
C VAL A 225 -3.50 13.19 25.14
N VAL A 226 -4.38 12.23 25.45
CA VAL A 226 -5.36 12.35 26.54
C VAL A 226 -4.68 12.53 27.90
N SER A 227 -3.68 11.71 28.22
CA SER A 227 -3.04 11.75 29.54
C SER A 227 -2.31 13.06 29.79
N VAL A 228 -1.63 13.61 28.78
CA VAL A 228 -0.94 14.90 28.87
C VAL A 228 -1.92 16.07 29.00
N THR A 229 -3.12 15.96 28.42
CA THR A 229 -4.13 17.04 28.41
C THR A 229 -5.15 16.93 29.54
N TRP A 230 -5.05 15.88 30.37
CA TRP A 230 -6.03 15.54 31.42
C TRP A 230 -6.24 16.67 32.43
N ASP A 231 -5.17 17.32 32.87
CA ASP A 231 -5.24 18.37 33.91
C ASP A 231 -5.89 19.67 33.43
N GLN A 232 -6.03 19.88 32.12
CA GLN A 232 -6.47 21.17 31.57
C GLN A 232 -7.96 21.24 31.22
N HIS A 233 -8.68 20.11 31.12
CA HIS A 233 -10.06 20.09 30.59
C HIS A 233 -10.96 19.00 31.19
N LEU A 234 -11.58 19.28 32.34
CA LEU A 234 -12.62 18.45 32.97
C LEU A 234 -14.04 18.64 32.40
N THR A 235 -14.22 19.54 31.42
CA THR A 235 -15.52 19.79 30.78
C THR A 235 -15.70 18.88 29.56
N LEU A 236 -16.81 18.11 29.56
CA LEU A 236 -17.21 17.18 28.48
C LEU A 236 -17.02 17.83 27.10
N LYS A 237 -16.01 17.35 26.36
CA LYS A 237 -15.75 17.77 24.98
C LYS A 237 -16.49 16.87 24.00
N THR A 238 -17.06 17.50 22.98
CA THR A 238 -17.86 16.86 21.95
C THR A 238 -16.98 16.08 20.98
N TRP A 239 -17.29 14.80 20.77
CA TRP A 239 -16.66 13.99 19.73
C TRP A 239 -17.13 14.48 18.36
N SER A 240 -16.20 14.82 17.47
CA SER A 240 -16.51 15.21 16.09
C SER A 240 -15.61 14.50 15.10
N PHE A 241 -16.15 14.21 13.92
CA PHE A 241 -15.37 13.61 12.82
C PHE A 241 -14.37 14.63 12.27
N PHE A 242 -14.85 15.83 11.95
CA PHE A 242 -14.02 16.96 11.57
C PHE A 242 -13.45 17.67 12.79
N ASN A 243 -12.30 18.30 12.60
CA ASN A 243 -11.67 19.08 13.64
C ASN A 243 -12.46 20.35 13.95
N ASN A 244 -12.94 20.46 15.19
CA ASN A 244 -13.64 21.62 15.72
C ASN A 244 -12.79 22.32 16.80
N SER A 245 -12.96 23.63 16.96
CA SER A 245 -12.24 24.48 17.93
C SER A 245 -12.35 24.01 19.39
N TYR A 246 -13.35 23.18 19.70
CA TYR A 246 -13.59 22.63 21.03
C TYR A 246 -12.91 21.27 21.29
N SER A 247 -12.14 20.74 20.34
CA SER A 247 -11.52 19.42 20.48
C SER A 247 -10.41 19.39 21.55
N ILE A 248 -10.10 18.22 22.11
CA ILE A 248 -8.91 18.02 22.95
C ILE A 248 -7.69 17.94 22.02
N TYR A 249 -6.74 18.85 22.20
CA TYR A 249 -5.50 18.82 21.44
C TYR A 249 -4.28 19.05 22.32
N MET A 250 -3.17 18.43 21.93
CA MET A 250 -1.84 18.74 22.46
C MET A 250 -1.13 19.61 21.44
N THR A 251 -0.51 20.70 21.89
CA THR A 251 0.30 21.57 21.05
C THR A 251 1.76 21.49 21.47
N TYR A 252 2.65 21.40 20.50
CA TYR A 252 4.06 21.61 20.71
C TYR A 252 4.61 22.54 19.63
N SER A 253 5.57 23.39 20.03
CA SER A 253 6.21 24.34 19.14
C SER A 253 7.55 23.80 18.63
N LEU A 254 7.80 24.00 17.34
CA LEU A 254 9.07 23.76 16.69
C LEU A 254 9.62 25.11 16.20
N PRO A 255 10.94 25.33 16.27
CA PRO A 255 11.55 26.57 15.76
C PRO A 255 11.25 26.69 14.25
N SER A 256 10.56 27.76 13.82
CA SER A 256 10.33 28.01 12.39
C SER A 256 11.34 29.01 11.82
N GLY A 257 11.36 29.15 10.50
CA GLY A 257 12.24 30.08 9.79
C GLY A 257 13.62 29.52 9.42
N SER A 258 14.00 28.34 9.91
CA SER A 258 15.24 27.65 9.50
C SER A 258 14.94 26.34 8.76
N LEU A 259 15.86 25.94 7.85
CA LEU A 259 15.85 24.62 7.21
C LEU A 259 15.75 23.48 8.25
N LYS A 260 16.39 23.67 9.42
CA LYS A 260 16.34 22.74 10.54
C LYS A 260 14.91 22.51 11.05
N GLY A 261 14.10 23.57 11.15
CA GLY A 261 12.70 23.48 11.56
C GLY A 261 11.85 22.63 10.61
N TRP A 262 12.02 22.86 9.30
CA TRP A 262 11.36 22.05 8.27
C TRP A 262 11.80 20.58 8.31
N ILE A 263 13.10 20.31 8.43
CA ILE A 263 13.61 18.94 8.54
C ILE A 263 13.00 18.25 9.77
N GLN A 264 12.98 18.91 10.92
CA GLN A 264 12.43 18.33 12.14
C GLN A 264 10.92 18.05 12.01
N LEU A 265 10.15 18.98 11.43
CA LEU A 265 8.74 18.77 11.12
C LEU A 265 8.55 17.57 10.20
N PHE A 266 9.29 17.49 9.10
CA PHE A 266 9.21 16.39 8.15
C PHE A 266 9.56 15.05 8.77
N VAL A 267 10.64 14.97 9.56
CA VAL A 267 11.05 13.74 10.23
C VAL A 267 9.97 13.27 11.21
N ASN A 268 9.38 14.18 11.99
CA ASN A 268 8.31 13.84 12.92
C ASN A 268 7.07 13.29 12.20
N ILE A 269 6.61 13.97 11.15
CA ILE A 269 5.46 13.52 10.36
C ILE A 269 5.77 12.20 9.64
N ALA A 270 6.95 12.08 9.02
CA ALA A 270 7.38 10.90 8.29
C ALA A 270 7.55 9.66 9.17
N ALA A 271 7.93 9.82 10.45
CA ALA A 271 8.01 8.70 11.37
C ALA A 271 6.64 8.03 11.59
N VAL A 272 5.59 8.84 11.82
CA VAL A 272 4.24 8.31 12.08
C VAL A 272 3.55 7.93 10.77
N GLN A 273 3.58 8.80 9.76
CA GLN A 273 3.04 8.56 8.42
C GLN A 273 3.69 7.33 7.78
N GLY A 274 4.99 7.13 8.00
CA GLY A 274 5.74 6.02 7.43
C GLY A 274 5.24 4.65 7.88
N LEU A 275 4.86 4.49 9.16
CA LEU A 275 4.26 3.26 9.65
C LEU A 275 2.92 2.99 8.97
N LEU A 276 2.08 4.02 8.82
CA LEU A 276 0.80 3.93 8.11
C LEU A 276 1.00 3.55 6.63
N THR A 277 1.84 4.29 5.92
CA THR A 277 2.18 4.04 4.50
C THR A 277 2.67 2.60 4.31
N LEU A 278 3.62 2.15 5.13
CA LEU A 278 4.15 0.79 5.05
C LEU A 278 3.05 -0.24 5.30
N GLY A 279 2.16 -0.04 6.28
CA GLY A 279 1.09 -0.98 6.59
C GLY A 279 0.12 -1.15 5.43
N LEU A 280 -0.27 -0.04 4.80
CA LEU A 280 -1.19 -0.02 3.68
C LEU A 280 -0.59 -0.65 2.42
N HIS A 281 0.67 -0.36 2.11
CA HIS A 281 1.34 -0.97 0.97
C HIS A 281 1.69 -2.45 1.20
N CYS A 282 2.02 -2.85 2.43
CA CYS A 282 2.17 -4.26 2.77
C CYS A 282 0.86 -5.04 2.62
N SER A 283 -0.29 -4.40 2.87
CA SER A 283 -1.61 -5.02 2.71
C SER A 283 -1.93 -5.40 1.26
N GLU A 284 -1.27 -4.78 0.27
CA GLU A 284 -1.37 -5.20 -1.14
C GLU A 284 -1.00 -6.67 -1.33
N LEU A 285 -0.05 -7.19 -0.54
CA LEU A 285 0.34 -8.60 -0.60
C LEU A 285 -0.86 -9.50 -0.30
N ILE A 286 -1.63 -9.20 0.75
CA ILE A 286 -2.80 -9.99 1.14
C ILE A 286 -3.83 -9.98 0.02
N VAL A 287 -4.15 -8.79 -0.49
CA VAL A 287 -5.11 -8.61 -1.59
C VAL A 287 -4.70 -9.40 -2.84
N ASN A 288 -3.45 -9.27 -3.25
CA ASN A 288 -2.93 -9.90 -4.46
C ASN A 288 -2.87 -11.42 -4.32
N VAL A 289 -2.45 -11.96 -3.17
CA VAL A 289 -2.44 -13.42 -2.93
C VAL A 289 -3.86 -14.01 -2.96
N ILE A 290 -4.82 -13.32 -2.35
CA ILE A 290 -6.23 -13.76 -2.36
C ILE A 290 -6.83 -13.64 -3.77
N ARG A 291 -6.47 -12.60 -4.52
CA ARG A 291 -6.87 -12.45 -5.93
C ARG A 291 -6.30 -13.59 -6.79
N ASP A 292 -5.03 -13.91 -6.62
CA ASP A 292 -4.34 -14.98 -7.36
C ASP A 292 -5.01 -16.35 -7.09
N GLU A 293 -5.34 -16.64 -5.82
CA GLU A 293 -6.12 -17.84 -5.46
C GLU A 293 -7.54 -17.81 -6.06
N ARG A 294 -8.22 -16.66 -6.03
CA ARG A 294 -9.56 -16.55 -6.61
C ARG A 294 -9.56 -16.76 -8.12
N GLN A 295 -8.52 -16.29 -8.81
CA GLN A 295 -8.30 -16.57 -10.23
C GLN A 295 -8.13 -18.08 -10.44
N TRP A 296 -7.29 -18.74 -9.66
CA TRP A 296 -7.14 -20.20 -9.72
C TRP A 296 -8.46 -20.95 -9.58
N ARG A 297 -9.30 -20.53 -8.64
CA ARG A 297 -10.63 -21.09 -8.40
C ARG A 297 -11.62 -20.91 -9.56
N CYS A 298 -11.31 -20.07 -10.55
CA CYS A 298 -12.14 -20.00 -11.75
C CYS A 298 -12.04 -21.24 -12.64
N ALA A 299 -10.98 -22.06 -12.51
CA ALA A 299 -10.84 -23.27 -13.32
C ALA A 299 -11.90 -24.35 -13.02
N THR A 300 -12.56 -24.34 -11.85
CA THR A 300 -13.72 -25.23 -11.59
C THR A 300 -15.03 -24.69 -12.15
N ARG A 301 -15.09 -23.44 -12.60
CA ARG A 301 -16.33 -22.82 -13.08
C ARG A 301 -16.58 -23.24 -14.52
N ARG A 302 -17.86 -23.20 -14.94
CA ARG A 302 -18.26 -23.48 -16.32
C ARG A 302 -17.52 -22.62 -17.36
N GLN A 303 -17.22 -21.37 -17.01
CA GLN A 303 -16.51 -20.43 -17.89
C GLN A 303 -15.02 -20.75 -18.05
N GLY A 304 -14.47 -21.62 -17.20
CA GLY A 304 -13.05 -21.91 -17.11
C GLY A 304 -12.22 -20.73 -16.58
N LEU A 305 -10.95 -21.01 -16.34
CA LEU A 305 -9.92 -20.02 -16.11
C LEU A 305 -9.43 -19.50 -17.45
N LYS A 306 -9.61 -18.20 -17.70
CA LYS A 306 -9.12 -17.53 -18.91
C LYS A 306 -7.79 -16.86 -18.62
N VAL A 307 -6.84 -17.00 -19.54
CA VAL A 307 -5.58 -16.24 -19.55
C VAL A 307 -5.91 -14.75 -19.61
N ALA A 308 -5.24 -13.94 -18.79
CA ALA A 308 -5.62 -12.53 -18.64
C ALA A 308 -5.13 -11.72 -19.84
N THR A 309 -6.06 -11.31 -20.70
CA THR A 309 -5.72 -10.48 -21.88
C THR A 309 -5.38 -9.04 -21.53
N ASN A 310 -5.96 -8.49 -20.45
CA ASN A 310 -5.74 -7.12 -20.01
C ASN A 310 -5.10 -7.10 -18.62
N PRO A 311 -3.94 -6.46 -18.42
CA PRO A 311 -3.21 -6.49 -17.15
C PRO A 311 -3.91 -5.69 -16.04
N LEU A 312 -4.67 -4.65 -16.39
CA LEU A 312 -5.35 -3.75 -15.46
C LEU A 312 -6.77 -4.20 -15.09
N LYS A 313 -7.47 -4.90 -15.99
CA LYS A 313 -8.87 -5.29 -15.78
C LYS A 313 -9.05 -6.15 -14.50
N PRO A 314 -8.22 -7.16 -14.21
CA PRO A 314 -8.32 -7.94 -12.97
C PRO A 314 -8.12 -7.09 -11.70
N ILE A 315 -7.34 -6.01 -11.77
CA ILE A 315 -7.07 -5.13 -10.65
C ILE A 315 -8.33 -4.32 -10.32
N PHE A 316 -8.93 -3.66 -11.31
CA PHE A 316 -10.11 -2.81 -11.08
C PHE A 316 -11.43 -3.57 -10.92
N THR A 317 -11.49 -4.82 -11.36
CA THR A 317 -12.69 -5.65 -11.18
C THR A 317 -12.74 -6.37 -9.84
N HIS A 318 -11.59 -6.50 -9.14
CA HIS A 318 -11.55 -7.26 -7.90
C HIS A 318 -11.92 -6.39 -6.69
N PRO A 319 -12.97 -6.75 -5.92
CA PRO A 319 -13.47 -5.89 -4.84
C PRO A 319 -12.43 -5.60 -3.76
N LEU A 320 -11.57 -6.57 -3.42
CA LEU A 320 -10.50 -6.34 -2.42
C LEU A 320 -9.46 -5.31 -2.89
N CYS A 321 -9.17 -5.27 -4.20
CA CYS A 321 -8.24 -4.29 -4.77
C CYS A 321 -8.86 -2.89 -4.71
N LEU A 322 -10.16 -2.76 -5.06
CA LEU A 322 -10.88 -1.49 -4.97
C LEU A 322 -10.99 -0.99 -3.53
N ILE A 323 -11.31 -1.86 -2.57
CA ILE A 323 -11.40 -1.50 -1.15
C ILE A 323 -10.06 -0.95 -0.67
N LEU A 324 -8.94 -1.63 -0.95
CA LEU A 324 -7.62 -1.14 -0.54
C LEU A 324 -7.22 0.15 -1.26
N PHE A 325 -7.56 0.27 -2.55
CA PHE A 325 -7.30 1.47 -3.35
C PHE A 325 -8.02 2.71 -2.79
N ILE A 326 -9.26 2.56 -2.32
CA ILE A 326 -10.04 3.62 -1.68
C ILE A 326 -9.55 3.87 -0.24
N ALA A 327 -9.22 2.81 0.51
CA ALA A 327 -8.79 2.92 1.90
C ALA A 327 -7.48 3.70 2.06
N LYS A 328 -6.55 3.59 1.10
CA LYS A 328 -5.25 4.28 1.12
C LYS A 328 -5.37 5.81 1.24
N PRO A 329 -5.96 6.53 0.26
CA PRO A 329 -6.07 7.98 0.34
C PRO A 329 -6.96 8.40 1.49
N PHE A 330 -8.01 7.63 1.80
CA PHE A 330 -8.88 7.91 2.94
C PHE A 330 -8.15 7.87 4.28
N LEU A 331 -7.31 6.86 4.53
CA LEU A 331 -6.56 6.73 5.78
C LEU A 331 -5.40 7.74 5.87
N HIS A 332 -4.74 8.07 4.76
CA HIS A 332 -3.76 9.15 4.72
C HIS A 332 -4.40 10.52 4.99
N TRP A 333 -5.60 10.75 4.45
CA TRP A 333 -6.37 11.94 4.74
C TRP A 333 -6.81 12.00 6.20
N MET A 334 -7.32 10.90 6.78
CA MET A 334 -7.65 10.83 8.21
C MET A 334 -6.43 11.06 9.11
N PHE A 335 -5.25 10.61 8.68
CA PHE A 335 -4.01 10.96 9.35
C PHE A 335 -3.72 12.46 9.25
N GLY A 336 -3.93 13.10 8.09
CA GLY A 336 -3.88 14.55 7.94
C GLY A 336 -4.84 15.29 8.89
N LEU A 337 -6.04 14.77 9.12
CA LEU A 337 -7.01 15.33 10.08
C LEU A 337 -6.53 15.27 11.55
N SER A 338 -5.65 14.31 11.87
CA SER A 338 -5.19 14.07 13.23
C SER A 338 -4.25 15.14 13.77
N PHE A 339 -3.71 15.99 12.90
CA PHE A 339 -2.90 17.13 13.29
C PHE A 339 -3.22 18.37 12.45
N LYS A 340 -2.86 19.54 12.97
CA LYS A 340 -2.82 20.78 12.19
C LYS A 340 -1.52 21.49 12.46
N ILE A 341 -0.94 22.01 11.39
CA ILE A 341 0.24 22.85 11.47
C ILE A 341 -0.25 24.28 11.33
N THR A 342 0.00 25.10 12.34
CA THR A 342 -0.21 26.54 12.28
C THR A 342 1.13 27.24 12.36
N THR A 343 1.25 28.32 11.60
CA THR A 343 2.41 29.19 11.65
C THR A 343 2.01 30.48 12.35
N SER A 344 2.78 30.90 13.35
CA SER A 344 2.66 32.25 13.87
C SER A 344 3.69 33.14 13.16
N ALA A 345 3.18 34.11 12.41
CA ALA A 345 4.00 35.16 11.82
C ALA A 345 3.93 36.40 12.73
N TYR A 346 5.09 36.91 13.14
CA TYR A 346 5.21 38.17 13.86
C TYR A 346 6.15 39.08 13.06
N ASN A 347 5.71 40.30 12.74
CA ASN A 347 6.43 41.24 11.88
C ASN A 347 6.93 40.61 10.57
N GLU A 348 6.05 39.93 9.83
CA GLU A 348 6.35 39.25 8.55
C GLU A 348 7.39 38.12 8.62
N SER A 349 7.88 37.78 9.82
CA SER A 349 8.82 36.68 10.06
C SER A 349 8.12 35.47 10.70
N LEU A 350 8.37 34.27 10.16
CA LEU A 350 7.85 33.01 10.69
C LEU A 350 8.62 32.61 11.95
N HIS A 351 7.99 32.72 13.13
CA HIS A 351 8.68 32.55 14.41
C HIS A 351 8.70 31.11 14.97
N TYR A 352 7.56 30.41 14.95
CA TYR A 352 7.49 28.97 15.25
C TYR A 352 6.40 28.24 14.45
N PHE A 353 6.63 26.94 14.21
CA PHE A 353 5.60 26.00 13.78
C PHE A 353 4.92 25.47 15.03
N SER A 354 3.61 25.64 15.11
CA SER A 354 2.80 25.04 16.14
C SER A 354 2.12 23.81 15.55
N VAL A 355 2.44 22.64 16.08
CA VAL A 355 1.80 21.39 15.65
C VAL A 355 0.79 21.01 16.73
N MET A 356 -0.48 21.04 16.34
CA MET A 356 -1.61 20.65 17.17
C MET A 356 -1.98 19.21 16.81
N MET A 357 -2.06 18.31 17.79
CA MET A 357 -2.50 16.93 17.62
C MET A 357 -3.88 16.75 18.24
N PHE A 358 -4.87 16.30 17.47
CA PHE A 358 -6.28 16.26 17.90
C PHE A 358 -6.71 14.85 18.29
N THR A 359 -7.12 14.69 19.54
CA THR A 359 -7.40 13.39 20.16
C THR A 359 -8.53 12.63 19.46
N ALA A 360 -9.66 13.27 19.18
CA ALA A 360 -10.82 12.62 18.57
C ALA A 360 -10.50 12.09 17.16
N GLN A 361 -9.69 12.83 16.41
CA GLN A 361 -9.27 12.49 15.06
C GLN A 361 -8.25 11.35 15.06
N ILE A 362 -7.33 11.32 16.04
CA ILE A 362 -6.44 10.16 16.23
C ILE A 362 -7.26 8.91 16.57
N TRP A 363 -8.28 9.01 17.43
CA TRP A 363 -9.17 7.88 17.70
C TRP A 363 -9.99 7.45 16.47
N ASN A 364 -10.51 8.39 15.68
CA ASN A 364 -11.19 8.07 14.43
C ASN A 364 -10.27 7.29 13.47
N LEU A 365 -9.01 7.74 13.32
CA LEU A 365 -7.99 7.02 12.55
C LEU A 365 -7.74 5.62 13.13
N CYS A 366 -7.63 5.50 14.45
CA CYS A 366 -7.44 4.21 15.13
C CYS A 366 -8.61 3.25 14.87
N ILE A 367 -9.85 3.73 14.92
CA ILE A 367 -11.05 2.93 14.63
C ILE A 367 -11.03 2.48 13.16
N ALA A 368 -10.72 3.37 12.23
CA ALA A 368 -10.63 3.03 10.81
C ALA A 368 -9.53 1.98 10.53
N LEU A 369 -8.37 2.12 11.18
CA LEU A 369 -7.28 1.14 11.11
C LEU A 369 -7.66 -0.21 11.73
N PHE A 370 -8.39 -0.19 12.86
CA PHE A 370 -8.91 -1.39 13.50
C PHE A 370 -9.88 -2.14 12.57
N ILE A 371 -10.80 -1.43 11.91
CA ILE A 371 -11.71 -2.01 10.92
C ILE A 371 -10.92 -2.64 9.77
N LEU A 372 -9.92 -1.94 9.24
CA LEU A 372 -9.08 -2.45 8.16
C LEU A 372 -8.27 -3.69 8.60
N ALA A 373 -7.69 -3.68 9.81
CA ALA A 373 -6.94 -4.79 10.37
C ALA A 373 -7.84 -6.01 10.59
N CYS A 374 -9.05 -5.82 11.15
CA CYS A 374 -10.06 -6.87 11.27
C CYS A 374 -10.43 -7.45 9.91
N PHE A 375 -10.71 -6.59 8.93
CA PHE A 375 -11.05 -7.00 7.57
C PHE A 375 -9.96 -7.88 6.94
N PHE A 376 -8.70 -7.44 6.96
CA PHE A 376 -7.59 -8.23 6.42
C PHE A 376 -7.28 -9.48 7.22
N THR A 377 -7.50 -9.47 8.54
CA THR A 377 -7.37 -10.66 9.38
C THR A 377 -8.40 -11.71 8.98
N VAL A 378 -9.67 -11.33 8.85
CA VAL A 378 -10.73 -12.23 8.40
C VAL A 378 -10.40 -12.77 7.02
N VAL A 379 -10.10 -11.91 6.05
CA VAL A 379 -9.75 -12.31 4.68
C VAL A 379 -8.56 -13.27 4.64
N ALA A 380 -7.52 -13.06 5.46
CA ALA A 380 -6.36 -13.95 5.53
C ALA A 380 -6.67 -15.31 6.18
N LEU A 381 -7.65 -15.36 7.07
CA LEU A 381 -8.08 -16.58 7.78
C LEU A 381 -9.15 -17.37 7.02
N LEU A 382 -9.86 -16.76 6.07
CA LEU A 382 -10.85 -17.44 5.24
C LEU A 382 -10.21 -18.64 4.52
N ARG A 383 -10.84 -19.81 4.70
CA ARG A 383 -10.42 -21.07 4.08
C ARG A 383 -11.18 -21.27 2.77
N PRO A 384 -10.49 -21.47 1.64
CA PRO A 384 -11.16 -21.80 0.40
C PRO A 384 -11.75 -23.21 0.49
N HIS A 385 -12.90 -23.39 -0.16
CA HIS A 385 -13.57 -24.68 -0.26
C HIS A 385 -13.53 -25.16 -1.70
N GLY A 386 -13.56 -26.48 -1.86
CA GLY A 386 -13.77 -27.13 -3.16
C GLY A 386 -12.63 -28.05 -3.59
N PRO A 387 -12.81 -28.71 -4.74
CA PRO A 387 -12.01 -29.87 -5.15
C PRO A 387 -10.58 -29.53 -5.63
N GLN A 388 -10.26 -28.24 -5.74
CA GLN A 388 -8.93 -27.78 -6.16
C GLN A 388 -7.98 -27.63 -4.97
N PRO A 389 -6.71 -28.07 -5.10
CA PRO A 389 -5.66 -27.72 -4.14
C PRO A 389 -5.43 -26.21 -4.11
N ALA A 390 -5.22 -25.63 -2.93
CA ALA A 390 -4.88 -24.20 -2.81
C ALA A 390 -3.44 -23.93 -3.30
N ALA A 391 -3.31 -22.90 -4.12
CA ALA A 391 -2.05 -22.52 -4.76
C ALA A 391 -1.56 -21.13 -4.33
N TYR A 392 -2.45 -20.18 -4.02
CA TYR A 392 -2.12 -18.84 -3.53
C TYR A 392 -1.04 -18.11 -4.36
N GLY A 393 -1.00 -18.37 -5.68
CA GLY A 393 -0.02 -17.81 -6.59
C GLY A 393 1.39 -18.43 -6.52
N HIS A 394 1.58 -19.57 -5.86
CA HIS A 394 2.86 -20.27 -5.86
C HIS A 394 3.13 -20.93 -7.22
N LEU A 395 4.20 -20.50 -7.88
CA LEU A 395 4.43 -20.79 -9.30
C LEU A 395 4.72 -22.27 -9.54
N GLN A 396 5.56 -22.89 -8.70
CA GLN A 396 5.84 -24.32 -8.83
C GLN A 396 4.59 -25.18 -8.59
N THR A 397 3.74 -24.80 -7.64
CA THR A 397 2.49 -25.53 -7.39
C THR A 397 1.57 -25.42 -8.59
N LEU A 398 1.44 -24.22 -9.17
CA LEU A 398 0.67 -24.04 -10.40
C LEU A 398 1.24 -24.85 -11.57
N ALA A 399 2.56 -24.88 -11.76
CA ALA A 399 3.20 -25.69 -12.80
C ALA A 399 3.01 -27.20 -12.60
N ASN A 400 2.84 -27.66 -11.37
CA ASN A 400 2.55 -29.08 -11.08
C ASN A 400 1.06 -29.42 -11.25
N LEU A 401 0.17 -28.42 -11.14
CA LEU A 401 -1.28 -28.61 -11.24
C LEU A 401 -1.80 -28.44 -12.67
N VAL A 402 -1.16 -27.60 -13.47
CA VAL A 402 -1.49 -27.36 -14.87
C VAL A 402 -0.66 -28.28 -15.76
N ASP A 403 -1.33 -29.10 -16.55
CA ASP A 403 -0.67 -30.02 -17.49
C ASP A 403 -0.54 -29.43 -18.90
N GLU A 404 -1.55 -28.68 -19.34
CA GLU A 404 -1.65 -28.07 -20.65
C GLU A 404 -2.03 -26.60 -20.54
N TRP A 405 -1.13 -25.72 -20.99
CA TRP A 405 -1.33 -24.28 -21.01
C TRP A 405 -2.15 -23.86 -22.22
N SER A 406 -3.45 -23.66 -22.04
CA SER A 406 -4.38 -23.24 -23.10
C SER A 406 -5.05 -21.89 -22.76
N PRO A 407 -5.64 -21.19 -23.74
CA PRO A 407 -6.29 -19.89 -23.49
C PRO A 407 -7.43 -19.95 -22.46
N VAL A 408 -8.09 -21.11 -22.35
CA VAL A 408 -9.13 -21.40 -21.37
C VAL A 408 -8.87 -22.77 -20.77
N MET A 409 -8.64 -22.81 -19.46
CA MET A 409 -8.33 -24.02 -18.70
C MET A 409 -9.49 -24.40 -17.78
N TRP A 410 -9.76 -25.69 -17.69
CA TRP A 410 -10.71 -26.26 -16.74
C TRP A 410 -10.03 -27.26 -15.84
N TRP A 411 -10.56 -27.40 -14.62
CA TRP A 411 -10.13 -28.40 -13.66
C TRP A 411 -10.99 -29.64 -13.77
N GLY A 412 -10.37 -30.79 -14.00
CA GLY A 412 -11.09 -32.06 -14.12
C GLY A 412 -10.18 -33.23 -14.41
N HIS A 413 -10.81 -34.36 -14.67
CA HIS A 413 -10.15 -35.57 -15.15
C HIS A 413 -10.09 -35.55 -16.68
N LYS A 414 -8.98 -36.02 -17.26
CA LYS A 414 -8.84 -36.22 -18.69
C LYS A 414 -9.12 -37.69 -19.05
N GLU A 415 -9.47 -37.95 -20.30
CA GLU A 415 -9.70 -39.32 -20.80
C GLU A 415 -8.40 -40.11 -21.05
N ASP A 416 -7.26 -39.57 -20.62
CA ASP A 416 -5.92 -40.14 -20.80
C ASP A 416 -5.60 -41.30 -19.82
N GLY A 417 -6.59 -41.73 -19.02
CA GLY A 417 -6.47 -42.86 -18.10
C GLY A 417 -5.68 -42.55 -16.82
N ILE A 418 -5.32 -41.28 -16.59
CA ILE A 418 -4.55 -40.85 -15.43
C ILE A 418 -5.50 -40.58 -14.25
N PRO A 419 -5.45 -41.32 -13.12
CA PRO A 419 -6.48 -41.33 -12.08
C PRO A 419 -6.58 -40.04 -11.22
N TYR A 420 -5.90 -38.96 -11.59
CA TYR A 420 -5.84 -37.72 -10.82
C TYR A 420 -6.19 -36.49 -11.67
N CYS A 421 -6.80 -35.48 -11.04
CA CYS A 421 -7.29 -34.29 -11.73
C CYS A 421 -6.17 -33.29 -12.04
N HIS A 422 -6.33 -32.57 -13.15
CA HIS A 422 -5.42 -31.52 -13.60
C HIS A 422 -6.19 -30.32 -14.17
N ALA A 423 -5.50 -29.18 -14.27
CA ALA A 423 -5.97 -28.04 -15.04
C ALA A 423 -5.41 -28.09 -16.46
N GLY A 424 -6.29 -28.05 -17.47
CA GLY A 424 -5.91 -28.05 -18.88
C GLY A 424 -7.11 -27.93 -19.81
N ARG A 425 -6.96 -28.32 -21.08
CA ARG A 425 -8.11 -28.51 -21.97
C ARG A 425 -8.82 -29.80 -21.56
N VAL A 426 -10.07 -29.71 -21.10
CA VAL A 426 -10.85 -30.86 -20.64
C VAL A 426 -12.07 -31.02 -21.53
N LEU A 427 -12.32 -32.23 -22.03
CA LEU A 427 -13.48 -32.56 -22.86
C LEU A 427 -14.78 -32.73 -22.03
N ALA A 428 -14.67 -33.04 -20.73
CA ALA A 428 -15.80 -33.23 -19.84
C ALA A 428 -15.56 -32.63 -18.44
N CYS A 429 -16.24 -31.52 -18.11
CA CYS A 429 -16.29 -31.01 -16.74
C CYS A 429 -17.02 -32.02 -15.84
N SER A 430 -16.29 -32.74 -14.98
CA SER A 430 -16.92 -33.49 -13.89
C SER A 430 -17.61 -32.50 -12.94
N ARG A 431 -18.95 -32.58 -12.84
CA ARG A 431 -19.74 -31.79 -11.89
C ARG A 431 -19.58 -32.29 -10.46
#